data_AF-A0A7S3I2U5-F1
#
_entry.id   AF-A0A7S3I2U5-F1
#
_cell.length_a   1.000
_cell.length_b   1.000
_cell.length_c   1.000
_cell.angle_alpha   90.00
_cell.angle_beta   90.00
_cell.angle_gamma   90.00
#
_symmetry.space_group_name_H-M   'P 1'
#
loop_
_entity.id
_entity.type
_entity.pdbx_description
1 polymer ?
#
loop_
_entity_poly.entity_id
_entity_poly.type
_entity_poly.pdbx_seq_one_letter_code
_entity_poly.pdbx_strand_id
1 'polypeptide(L)'
;MSEDHKLSIMFKYDTLCNAHIRVNMCVTEKKNPNNAPEMFYTPNRENYIHNLSVAMGVDQEVQQGTIVFDINYLAAFELCKSIKDYYPMIISVNYTDNGAQYAMMTYCTFTKDGDQNINGVHVVKQVALINGLPFELKSIYGMTNEEGAEEGQQVIDDNPEAECLICLSDPKDTLIMPCCHFCVCEGCGKELVKAKQTCPICRGNISSLIPMKKH
;
A
#
# COMPACT_ATOMS: atom_id res chain seq x y z
N MET A 1 2.72 -1.45 39.74
CA MET A 1 3.78 -0.90 38.86
C MET A 1 3.30 -1.21 37.46
N SER A 2 2.82 -0.21 36.70
CA SER A 2 2.42 -0.44 35.31
C SER A 2 3.66 -0.90 34.56
N GLU A 3 3.62 -2.11 33.99
CA GLU A 3 4.63 -2.48 32.99
C GLU A 3 4.52 -1.45 31.86
N ASP A 4 5.60 -0.73 31.57
CA ASP A 4 5.64 0.25 30.48
C ASP A 4 5.61 -0.52 29.14
N HIS A 5 4.43 -0.96 28.71
CA HIS A 5 4.28 -1.59 27.41
C HIS A 5 4.44 -0.51 26.34
N LYS A 6 5.65 -0.41 25.79
CA LYS A 6 6.01 0.47 24.69
C LYS A 6 6.18 -0.33 23.41
N LEU A 7 5.60 0.18 22.34
CA LEU A 7 5.72 -0.40 21.01
C LEU A 7 6.59 0.51 20.14
N SER A 8 7.76 0.01 19.72
CA SER A 8 8.63 0.71 18.77
C SER A 8 8.32 0.26 17.35
N ILE A 9 8.09 1.21 16.45
CA ILE A 9 7.85 0.93 15.03
C ILE A 9 9.13 1.22 14.25
N MET A 10 9.58 0.23 13.47
CA MET A 10 10.77 0.31 12.61
C MET A 10 10.41 -0.17 11.22
N PHE A 11 10.91 0.51 10.20
CA PHE A 11 10.75 0.11 8.81
C PHE A 11 11.76 0.85 7.95
N LYS A 12 12.09 0.25 6.81
CA LYS A 12 12.88 0.87 5.75
C LYS A 12 11.99 1.67 4.81
N TYR A 13 12.55 2.71 4.22
CA TYR A 13 11.87 3.53 3.23
C TYR A 13 12.87 4.10 2.23
N ASP A 14 12.41 4.26 1.01
CA ASP A 14 13.13 4.96 -0.04
C ASP A 14 12.25 6.10 -0.56
N THR A 15 12.87 7.23 -0.86
CA THR A 15 12.16 8.40 -1.40
C THR A 15 13.01 9.09 -2.44
N LEU A 16 12.40 9.42 -3.59
CA LEU A 16 13.05 10.18 -4.65
C LEU A 16 12.92 11.70 -4.45
N CYS A 17 12.24 12.13 -3.39
CA CYS A 17 12.04 13.52 -3.02
C CYS A 17 11.92 13.63 -1.49
N ASN A 18 11.99 14.85 -0.97
CA ASN A 18 11.68 15.09 0.43
C ASN A 18 10.20 14.77 0.68
N ALA A 19 9.93 14.02 1.73
CA ALA A 19 8.59 13.52 2.03
C ALA A 19 8.26 13.68 3.50
N HIS A 20 6.99 13.46 3.83
CA HIS A 20 6.48 13.47 5.17
C HIS A 20 5.85 12.11 5.49
N ILE A 21 6.45 11.37 6.41
CA ILE A 21 5.92 10.10 6.89
C ILE A 21 5.02 10.37 8.10
N ARG A 22 3.82 9.80 8.11
CA ARG A 22 2.90 9.81 9.25
C ARG A 22 2.57 8.37 9.63
N VAL A 23 2.69 8.05 10.91
CA VAL A 23 2.27 6.76 11.46
C VAL A 23 1.16 7.02 12.47
N ASN A 24 -0.01 6.47 12.22
CA ASN A 24 -1.19 6.58 13.08
C ASN A 24 -1.55 5.21 13.65
N MET A 25 -1.85 5.14 14.94
CA MET A 25 -2.42 3.94 15.56
C MET A 25 -3.94 4.05 15.73
N CYS A 26 -4.59 2.89 15.83
CA CYS A 26 -6.01 2.70 16.15
C CYS A 26 -6.93 3.58 15.31
N VAL A 27 -6.79 3.48 13.99
CA VAL A 27 -7.43 4.38 13.04
C VAL A 27 -8.78 3.84 12.61
N THR A 28 -9.84 4.63 12.72
CA THR A 28 -11.09 4.41 12.01
C THR A 28 -11.14 5.30 10.77
N GLU A 29 -11.17 4.69 9.60
CA GLU A 29 -11.24 5.34 8.29
C GLU A 29 -12.67 5.75 7.95
N LYS A 30 -12.83 6.97 7.42
CA LYS A 30 -14.04 7.39 6.72
C LYS A 30 -13.67 7.77 5.29
N LYS A 31 -14.44 7.24 4.34
CA LYS A 31 -14.23 7.48 2.91
C LYS A 31 -15.28 8.43 2.33
N ASN A 32 -14.86 9.18 1.31
CA ASN A 32 -15.75 10.01 0.50
C ASN A 32 -16.47 9.17 -0.59
N PRO A 33 -17.39 9.74 -1.39
CA PRO A 33 -18.11 9.02 -2.44
C PRO A 33 -17.23 8.41 -3.53
N ASN A 34 -16.00 8.91 -3.70
CA ASN A 34 -15.01 8.37 -4.64
C ASN A 34 -14.12 7.29 -3.99
N ASN A 35 -14.53 6.75 -2.83
CA ASN A 35 -13.79 5.77 -2.05
C ASN A 35 -12.43 6.27 -1.53
N ALA A 36 -12.20 7.59 -1.53
CA ALA A 36 -10.96 8.20 -1.04
C ALA A 36 -11.02 8.39 0.48
N PRO A 37 -9.93 8.11 1.23
CA PRO A 37 -9.88 8.38 2.66
C PRO A 37 -9.96 9.90 2.90
N GLU A 38 -10.94 10.34 3.69
CA GLU A 38 -11.16 11.77 3.97
C GLU A 38 -10.89 12.11 5.44
N MET A 39 -11.23 11.20 6.36
CA MET A 39 -11.06 11.43 7.79
C MET A 39 -10.53 10.19 8.48
N PHE A 40 -9.51 10.40 9.31
CA PHE A 40 -8.97 9.41 10.23
C PHE A 40 -9.33 9.81 11.65
N TYR A 41 -10.10 8.96 12.32
CA TYR A 41 -10.24 9.05 13.76
C TYR A 41 -9.18 8.18 14.42
N THR A 42 -8.32 8.82 15.20
CA THR A 42 -7.37 8.17 16.11
C THR A 42 -7.74 8.67 17.50
N PRO A 43 -8.00 7.76 18.47
CA PRO A 43 -8.22 8.18 19.85
C PRO A 43 -6.95 8.91 20.33
N ASN A 44 -7.09 9.91 21.20
CA ASN A 44 -5.94 10.63 21.78
C ASN A 44 -4.81 10.95 20.77
N ARG A 45 -5.13 11.81 19.80
CA ARG A 45 -4.26 12.13 18.64
C ARG A 45 -2.84 12.55 19.02
N GLU A 46 -2.64 13.13 20.20
CA GLU A 46 -1.32 13.56 20.67
C GLU A 46 -0.38 12.38 20.94
N ASN A 47 -0.93 11.23 21.34
CA ASN A 47 -0.14 10.06 21.74
C ASN A 47 -0.03 8.99 20.65
N TYR A 48 -0.96 8.96 19.69
CA TYR A 48 -1.06 7.88 18.69
C TYR A 48 -0.81 8.33 17.25
N ILE A 49 -0.16 9.48 17.08
CA ILE A 49 0.29 9.98 15.78
C ILE A 49 1.74 10.42 15.88
N HIS A 50 2.60 9.84 15.04
CA HIS A 50 3.96 10.32 14.81
C HIS A 50 4.10 10.88 13.40
N ASN A 51 4.83 11.99 13.28
CA ASN A 51 5.04 12.72 12.03
C ASN A 51 6.55 12.95 11.86
N LEU A 52 7.10 12.51 10.73
CA LEU A 52 8.52 12.62 10.40
C LEU A 52 8.68 13.33 9.06
N SER A 53 9.56 14.34 9.01
CA SER A 53 10.04 14.90 7.74
C SER A 53 11.30 14.14 7.34
N VAL A 54 11.31 13.56 6.14
CA VAL A 54 12.41 12.73 5.64
C VAL A 54 12.99 13.33 4.36
N ALA A 55 14.31 13.22 4.20
CA ALA A 55 15.00 13.67 3.00
C ALA A 55 14.89 12.61 1.89
N MET A 56 15.14 13.03 0.64
CA MET A 56 15.33 12.08 -0.46
C MET A 56 16.55 11.19 -0.20
N GLY A 57 16.45 9.91 -0.58
CA GLY A 57 17.51 8.94 -0.39
C GLY A 57 17.02 7.50 -0.52
N VAL A 58 17.99 6.59 -0.62
CA VAL A 58 17.77 5.13 -0.67
C VAL A 58 18.40 4.47 0.56
N ASP A 59 17.95 3.26 0.89
CA ASP A 59 18.37 2.48 2.06
C ASP A 59 18.17 3.22 3.38
N GLN A 60 17.15 4.07 3.46
CA GLN A 60 16.84 4.80 4.69
C GLN A 60 15.98 3.96 5.62
N GLU A 61 16.06 4.24 6.92
CA GLU A 61 15.35 3.46 7.94
C GLU A 61 14.89 4.35 9.10
N VAL A 62 13.69 4.07 9.59
CA VAL A 62 13.22 4.57 10.88
C VAL A 62 13.83 3.71 11.98
N GLN A 63 14.82 4.26 12.67
CA GLN A 63 15.56 3.58 13.72
C GLN A 63 14.71 3.33 14.97
N GLN A 64 15.07 2.30 15.73
CA GLN A 64 14.44 1.97 17.00
C GLN A 64 14.37 3.19 17.93
N GLY A 65 13.23 3.39 18.59
CA GLY A 65 13.04 4.51 19.51
C GLY A 65 12.61 5.82 18.84
N THR A 66 12.64 5.92 17.50
CA THR A 66 12.16 7.11 16.77
C THR A 66 10.65 7.24 16.83
N ILE A 67 9.94 6.15 16.56
CA ILE A 67 8.48 6.07 16.64
C ILE A 67 8.17 5.08 17.76
N VAL A 68 7.67 5.61 18.88
CA VAL A 68 7.30 4.81 20.05
C VAL A 68 5.90 5.19 20.50
N PHE A 69 5.06 4.18 20.69
CA PHE A 69 3.72 4.31 21.23
C PHE A 69 3.62 3.66 22.61
N ASP A 70 3.00 4.36 23.54
CA ASP A 70 2.57 3.76 24.81
C ASP A 70 1.28 2.98 24.57
N ILE A 71 1.32 1.66 24.71
CA ILE A 71 0.16 0.80 24.43
C ILE A 71 -0.61 0.40 25.69
N ASN A 72 -0.25 0.94 26.86
CA ASN A 72 -0.93 0.62 28.13
C ASN A 72 -2.42 0.95 28.09
N TYR A 73 -2.78 2.04 27.42
CA TYR A 73 -4.17 2.48 27.26
C TYR A 73 -4.85 1.87 26.03
N LEU A 74 -4.16 1.01 25.29
CA LEU A 74 -4.67 0.32 24.10
C LEU A 74 -5.18 -1.10 24.39
N ALA A 75 -5.15 -1.57 25.64
CA ALA A 75 -5.63 -2.90 26.00
C ALA A 75 -7.09 -3.20 25.60
N ALA A 76 -7.91 -2.15 25.40
CA ALA A 76 -9.30 -2.26 24.93
C ALA A 76 -9.43 -2.33 23.39
N PHE A 77 -8.35 -2.15 22.64
CA PHE A 77 -8.34 -2.15 21.18
C PHE A 77 -7.78 -3.46 20.64
N GLU A 78 -8.42 -3.97 19.58
CA GLU A 78 -7.93 -5.16 18.87
C GLU A 78 -6.81 -4.74 17.91
N LEU A 79 -5.56 -5.09 18.24
CA LEU A 79 -4.39 -4.67 17.45
C LEU A 79 -4.03 -5.69 16.34
N CYS A 80 -4.56 -6.91 16.40
CA CYS A 80 -4.20 -7.98 15.48
C CYS A 80 -5.19 -8.17 14.33
N LYS A 81 -6.30 -7.44 14.33
CA LYS A 81 -7.34 -7.54 13.29
C LYS A 81 -7.83 -6.18 12.85
N SER A 82 -8.11 -6.05 11.56
CA SER A 82 -8.93 -4.96 11.04
C SER A 82 -10.40 -5.33 11.18
N ILE A 83 -11.24 -4.39 11.62
CA ILE A 83 -12.68 -4.62 11.82
C ILE A 83 -13.46 -3.53 11.08
N LYS A 84 -14.15 -3.89 9.99
CA LYS A 84 -14.82 -2.93 9.10
C LYS A 84 -13.82 -1.86 8.60
N ASP A 85 -14.00 -0.61 9.04
CA ASP A 85 -13.15 0.53 8.68
C ASP A 85 -12.07 0.85 9.73
N TYR A 86 -11.93 -0.01 10.76
CA TYR A 86 -10.89 0.11 11.77
C TYR A 86 -9.61 -0.63 11.35
N TYR A 87 -8.48 0.05 11.47
CA TYR A 87 -7.13 -0.44 11.19
C TYR A 87 -6.19 -0.12 12.36
N PRO A 88 -5.50 -1.13 12.94
CA PRO A 88 -4.59 -0.93 14.06
C PRO A 88 -3.46 0.06 13.79
N MET A 89 -2.94 0.09 12.57
CA MET A 89 -1.92 1.04 12.16
C MET A 89 -2.10 1.44 10.70
N ILE A 90 -1.88 2.73 10.41
CA ILE A 90 -1.75 3.24 9.04
C ILE A 90 -0.48 4.07 8.96
N ILE A 91 0.37 3.74 7.98
CA ILE A 91 1.56 4.51 7.61
C ILE A 91 1.25 5.26 6.32
N SER A 92 1.45 6.57 6.29
CA SER A 92 1.36 7.35 5.04
C SER A 92 2.65 8.10 4.73
N VAL A 93 3.15 7.96 3.50
CA VAL A 93 4.27 8.74 2.96
C VAL A 93 3.67 9.78 2.02
N ASN A 94 3.79 11.05 2.39
CA ASN A 94 3.12 12.16 1.72
C ASN A 94 4.17 13.07 1.10
N TYR A 95 4.00 13.46 -0.15
CA TYR A 95 4.91 14.39 -0.82
C TYR A 95 4.17 15.21 -1.87
N THR A 96 4.82 16.28 -2.33
CA THR A 96 4.33 17.12 -3.42
C THR A 96 5.37 17.14 -4.51
N ASP A 97 4.94 16.92 -5.75
CA ASP A 97 5.79 17.04 -6.91
C ASP A 97 5.04 17.77 -8.02
N ASN A 98 5.70 18.75 -8.66
CA ASN A 98 5.13 19.53 -9.76
C ASN A 98 3.70 20.09 -9.51
N GLY A 99 3.41 20.48 -8.26
CA GLY A 99 2.10 21.01 -7.85
C GLY A 99 1.01 19.96 -7.60
N ALA A 100 1.29 18.68 -7.86
CA ALA A 100 0.40 17.57 -7.51
C ALA A 100 0.75 17.00 -6.12
N GLN A 101 -0.29 16.56 -5.41
CA GLN A 101 -0.18 15.95 -4.08
C GLN A 101 -0.23 14.44 -4.19
N TYR A 102 0.71 13.78 -3.53
CA TYR A 102 0.82 12.33 -3.51
C TYR A 102 0.81 11.82 -2.08
N ALA A 103 0.13 10.70 -1.86
CA ALA A 103 0.28 9.95 -0.62
C ALA A 103 0.27 8.45 -0.89
N MET A 104 1.27 7.73 -0.38
CA MET A 104 1.27 6.28 -0.32
C MET A 104 0.81 5.84 1.06
N MET A 105 -0.28 5.10 1.15
CA MET A 105 -0.86 4.64 2.41
C MET A 105 -0.73 3.13 2.54
N THR A 106 -0.18 2.66 3.65
CA THR A 106 -0.05 1.25 4.01
C THR A 106 -0.86 0.98 5.26
N TYR A 107 -1.85 0.10 5.15
CA TYR A 107 -2.76 -0.28 6.23
C TYR A 107 -2.29 -1.60 6.84
N CYS A 108 -2.20 -1.66 8.16
CA CYS A 108 -1.51 -2.72 8.86
C CYS A 108 -2.28 -3.24 10.09
N THR A 109 -2.08 -4.52 10.39
CA THR A 109 -2.36 -5.15 11.69
C THR A 109 -1.06 -5.62 12.32
N PHE A 110 -1.09 -5.88 13.64
CA PHE A 110 0.06 -6.43 14.35
C PHE A 110 0.00 -7.95 14.43
N THR A 111 1.15 -8.61 14.35
CA THR A 111 1.28 -10.05 14.62
C THR A 111 1.77 -10.28 16.03
N LYS A 112 1.44 -11.44 16.60
CA LYS A 112 1.91 -11.88 17.91
C LYS A 112 2.72 -13.16 17.79
N ASP A 113 3.69 -13.31 18.68
CA ASP A 113 4.40 -14.58 18.88
C ASP A 113 3.57 -15.58 19.72
N GLY A 114 4.14 -16.74 20.00
CA GLY A 114 3.51 -17.78 20.83
C GLY A 114 3.21 -17.33 22.26
N ASP A 115 3.95 -16.34 22.76
CA ASP A 115 3.81 -15.76 24.10
C ASP A 115 2.88 -14.54 24.12
N GLN A 116 2.13 -14.29 23.02
CA GLN A 116 1.18 -13.18 22.85
C GLN A 116 1.82 -11.78 22.77
N ASN A 117 3.14 -11.69 22.61
CA ASN A 117 3.83 -10.41 22.44
C ASN A 117 3.76 -9.95 20.99
N ILE A 118 3.55 -8.65 20.77
CA ILE A 118 3.60 -8.09 19.41
C ILE A 118 5.03 -8.19 18.89
N ASN A 119 5.20 -8.91 17.77
CA ASN A 119 6.52 -9.19 17.19
C ASN A 119 6.68 -8.75 15.72
N GLY A 120 5.61 -8.24 15.12
CA GLY A 120 5.61 -7.91 13.70
C GLY A 120 4.35 -7.22 13.23
N VAL A 121 4.30 -7.03 11.92
CA VAL A 121 3.25 -6.27 11.23
C VAL A 121 2.83 -7.04 9.99
N HIS A 122 1.53 -7.16 9.78
CA HIS A 122 0.94 -7.69 8.54
C HIS A 122 0.30 -6.54 7.75
N VAL A 123 0.63 -6.44 6.46
CA VAL A 123 0.05 -5.43 5.56
C VAL A 123 -1.29 -5.94 5.05
N VAL A 124 -2.35 -5.21 5.34
CA VAL A 124 -3.73 -5.55 4.93
C VAL A 124 -4.01 -5.07 3.51
N LYS A 125 -3.62 -3.83 3.20
CA LYS A 125 -3.79 -3.22 1.88
C LYS A 125 -2.88 -2.00 1.75
N GLN A 126 -2.67 -1.57 0.51
CA GLN A 126 -1.99 -0.32 0.21
C GLN A 126 -2.82 0.53 -0.76
N VAL A 127 -2.77 1.85 -0.61
CA VAL A 127 -3.52 2.80 -1.44
C VAL A 127 -2.62 3.96 -1.80
N ALA A 128 -2.47 4.24 -3.09
CA ALA A 128 -1.86 5.46 -3.58
C ALA A 128 -2.95 6.53 -3.79
N LEU A 129 -2.70 7.74 -3.32
CA LEU A 129 -3.54 8.91 -3.57
C LEU A 129 -2.79 9.86 -4.49
N ILE A 130 -3.42 10.26 -5.60
CA ILE A 130 -2.90 11.27 -6.52
C ILE A 130 -3.94 12.37 -6.62
N ASN A 131 -3.62 13.57 -6.12
CA ASN A 131 -4.56 14.69 -6.00
C ASN A 131 -5.88 14.29 -5.32
N GLY A 132 -5.80 13.44 -4.30
CA GLY A 132 -6.95 12.93 -3.55
C GLY A 132 -7.75 11.82 -4.24
N LEU A 133 -7.37 11.39 -5.44
CA LEU A 133 -7.96 10.22 -6.10
C LEU A 133 -7.28 8.93 -5.62
N PRO A 134 -8.03 7.94 -5.10
CA PRO A 134 -7.47 6.71 -4.54
C PRO A 134 -7.25 5.64 -5.63
N PHE A 135 -6.12 4.96 -5.52
CA PHE A 135 -5.74 3.81 -6.32
C PHE A 135 -5.29 2.71 -5.36
N GLU A 136 -6.13 1.71 -5.15
CA GLU A 136 -5.76 0.57 -4.32
C GLU A 136 -4.68 -0.24 -5.03
N LEU A 137 -3.54 -0.38 -4.37
CA LEU A 137 -2.47 -1.24 -4.79
C LEU A 137 -2.82 -2.66 -4.37
N LYS A 138 -3.24 -3.45 -5.33
CA LYS A 138 -3.27 -4.89 -5.16
C LYS A 138 -1.84 -5.39 -5.35
N SER A 139 -1.40 -6.30 -4.48
CA SER A 139 -0.25 -7.13 -4.79
C SER A 139 -0.45 -7.68 -6.19
N ILE A 140 0.50 -7.43 -7.09
CA ILE A 140 0.48 -8.04 -8.40
C ILE A 140 0.63 -9.53 -8.11
N TYR A 141 -0.48 -10.28 -8.20
CA TYR A 141 -0.45 -11.73 -8.14
C TYR A 141 0.65 -12.21 -9.10
N GLY A 142 1.62 -12.96 -8.57
CA GLY A 142 2.82 -13.39 -9.29
C GLY A 142 4.14 -12.69 -8.96
N MET A 143 4.24 -11.77 -8.00
CA MET A 143 5.55 -11.23 -7.55
C MET A 143 6.03 -11.72 -6.16
N THR A 144 5.27 -12.57 -5.49
CA THR A 144 5.70 -13.16 -4.21
C THR A 144 6.33 -14.52 -4.46
N ASN A 145 7.62 -14.64 -4.19
CA ASN A 145 8.18 -15.91 -3.76
C ASN A 145 7.60 -16.22 -2.37
N GLU A 146 7.13 -17.46 -2.21
CA GLU A 146 6.69 -18.11 -0.96
C GLU A 146 5.17 -18.13 -0.67
N GLU A 147 4.59 -19.28 -1.06
CA GLU A 147 3.77 -20.22 -0.28
C GLU A 147 2.80 -19.65 0.77
N GLY A 148 1.51 -19.69 0.43
CA GLY A 148 0.41 -19.49 1.37
C GLY A 148 -0.94 -19.45 0.64
N ALA A 149 -1.39 -20.61 0.18
CA ALA A 149 -2.69 -20.76 -0.47
C ALA A 149 -3.85 -20.52 0.51
N GLU A 150 -4.89 -19.80 0.08
CA GLU A 150 -6.28 -20.23 0.27
C GLU A 150 -7.12 -19.90 -0.96
N GLU A 151 -8.09 -20.77 -1.17
CA GLU A 151 -8.74 -21.12 -2.43
C GLU A 151 -9.85 -20.15 -2.86
N GLY A 152 -10.03 -20.05 -4.18
CA GLY A 152 -11.31 -19.68 -4.78
C GLY A 152 -11.27 -18.41 -5.61
N GLN A 153 -10.79 -18.49 -6.85
CA GLN A 153 -11.48 -17.99 -8.05
C GLN A 153 -10.63 -18.27 -9.30
N GLN A 154 -11.22 -18.96 -10.27
CA GLN A 154 -10.85 -19.08 -11.71
C GLN A 154 -9.40 -18.83 -12.11
N VAL A 155 -8.69 -19.94 -12.34
CA VAL A 155 -7.42 -20.08 -13.07
C VAL A 155 -7.35 -19.20 -14.33
N ILE A 156 -6.49 -18.18 -14.29
CA ILE A 156 -5.92 -17.53 -15.48
C ILE A 156 -4.41 -17.40 -15.22
N ASP A 157 -3.67 -18.39 -15.70
CA ASP A 157 -2.21 -18.50 -15.84
C ASP A 157 -1.34 -17.46 -15.10
N ASP A 158 -1.03 -17.78 -13.84
CA ASP A 158 -0.28 -16.99 -12.84
C ASP A 158 1.25 -17.13 -12.97
N ASN A 159 1.83 -16.80 -14.13
CA ASN A 159 3.29 -16.69 -14.27
C ASN A 159 3.70 -15.21 -14.49
N PRO A 160 4.60 -14.60 -13.70
CA PRO A 160 5.21 -13.28 -13.99
C PRO A 160 6.13 -13.28 -15.22
N GLU A 161 6.46 -14.45 -15.77
CA GLU A 161 7.01 -14.60 -17.12
C GLU A 161 5.92 -14.75 -18.20
N ALA A 162 4.63 -14.75 -17.80
CA ALA A 162 3.56 -14.97 -18.75
C ALA A 162 3.53 -13.85 -19.78
N GLU A 163 3.37 -14.29 -21.02
CA GLU A 163 3.40 -13.46 -22.20
C GLU A 163 2.25 -12.44 -22.18
N CYS A 164 2.44 -11.31 -22.84
CA CYS A 164 1.40 -10.33 -23.08
C CYS A 164 0.15 -11.01 -23.66
N LEU A 165 -1.03 -10.75 -23.10
CA LEU A 165 -2.29 -11.36 -23.55
C LEU A 165 -2.70 -11.01 -24.99
N ILE A 166 -2.00 -10.06 -25.62
CA ILE A 166 -2.27 -9.60 -26.97
C ILE A 166 -1.31 -10.25 -27.96
N CYS A 167 0.01 -10.14 -27.75
CA CYS A 167 0.97 -10.70 -28.69
C CYS A 167 1.40 -12.13 -28.39
N LEU A 168 1.20 -12.62 -27.15
CA LEU A 168 1.63 -13.95 -26.70
C LEU A 168 3.10 -14.24 -27.09
N SER A 169 3.97 -13.24 -26.91
CA SER A 169 5.38 -13.30 -27.31
C SER A 169 6.25 -12.52 -26.34
N ASP A 170 5.97 -11.23 -26.17
CA ASP A 170 6.73 -10.40 -25.25
C ASP A 170 6.23 -10.58 -23.82
N PRO A 171 7.11 -10.51 -22.80
CA PRO A 171 6.68 -10.55 -21.41
C PRO A 171 5.79 -9.34 -21.10
N LYS A 172 4.86 -9.53 -20.16
CA LYS A 172 4.11 -8.42 -19.57
C LYS A 172 5.09 -7.46 -18.87
N ASP A 173 5.01 -6.18 -19.21
CA ASP A 173 5.89 -5.14 -18.66
C ASP A 173 5.18 -3.79 -18.47
N THR A 174 3.86 -3.72 -18.69
CA THR A 174 3.15 -2.44 -18.71
C THR A 174 1.83 -2.52 -17.93
N LEU A 175 1.62 -1.57 -17.01
CA LEU A 175 0.36 -1.38 -16.29
C LEU A 175 -0.59 -0.47 -17.07
N ILE A 176 -1.87 -0.85 -17.14
CA ILE A 176 -2.94 -0.04 -17.73
C ILE A 176 -3.59 0.83 -16.67
N MET A 177 -3.60 2.15 -16.86
CA MET A 177 -4.27 3.09 -15.96
C MET A 177 -5.68 3.46 -16.47
N PRO A 178 -6.65 3.69 -15.56
CA PRO A 178 -6.52 3.74 -14.09
C PRO A 178 -6.73 2.40 -13.39
N CYS A 179 -6.98 1.31 -14.13
CA CYS A 179 -7.40 0.03 -13.53
C CYS A 179 -6.26 -0.85 -12.98
N CYS A 180 -5.01 -0.47 -13.23
CA CYS A 180 -3.78 -1.16 -12.81
C CYS A 180 -3.67 -2.63 -13.24
N HIS A 181 -4.33 -3.05 -14.34
CA HIS A 181 -4.14 -4.41 -14.85
C HIS A 181 -2.79 -4.54 -15.56
N PHE A 182 -2.00 -5.53 -15.14
CA PHE A 182 -0.71 -5.90 -15.71
C PHE A 182 -0.88 -7.06 -16.69
N CYS A 183 -1.35 -6.77 -17.90
CA CYS A 183 -1.73 -7.81 -18.86
C CYS A 183 -1.09 -7.68 -20.24
N VAL A 184 -0.28 -6.65 -20.48
CA VAL A 184 0.29 -6.33 -21.80
C VAL A 184 1.77 -5.95 -21.72
N CYS A 185 2.48 -6.13 -22.84
CA CYS A 185 3.77 -5.51 -23.06
C CYS A 185 3.60 -4.05 -23.51
N GLU A 186 4.68 -3.26 -23.50
CA GLU A 186 4.67 -1.83 -23.80
C GLU A 186 4.18 -1.55 -25.23
N GLY A 187 4.61 -2.40 -26.18
CA GLY A 187 4.19 -2.31 -27.58
C GLY A 187 2.67 -2.47 -27.73
N CYS A 188 2.12 -3.56 -27.18
CA CYS A 188 0.68 -3.81 -27.24
C CYS A 188 -0.14 -2.80 -26.46
N GLY A 189 0.36 -2.32 -25.31
CA GLY A 189 -0.29 -1.25 -24.55
C GLY A 189 -0.44 0.02 -25.40
N LYS A 190 0.63 0.45 -26.08
CA LYS A 190 0.60 1.66 -26.93
C LYS A 190 -0.40 1.54 -28.08
N GLU A 191 -0.50 0.37 -28.71
CA GLU A 191 -1.48 0.13 -29.77
C GLU A 191 -2.92 0.18 -29.26
N LEU A 192 -3.21 -0.34 -28.04
CA LEU A 192 -4.53 -0.19 -27.42
C LEU A 192 -4.92 1.28 -27.26
N VAL A 193 -4.02 2.12 -26.76
CA VAL A 193 -4.27 3.55 -26.58
C VAL A 193 -4.50 4.24 -27.93
N LYS A 194 -3.64 3.95 -28.92
CA LYS A 194 -3.72 4.52 -30.26
C LYS A 194 -5.04 4.14 -30.96
N ALA A 195 -5.48 2.90 -30.80
CA ALA A 195 -6.74 2.40 -31.33
C ALA A 195 -7.96 2.75 -30.46
N LYS A 196 -7.79 3.54 -29.39
CA LYS A 196 -8.83 3.95 -28.43
C LYS A 196 -9.62 2.75 -27.88
N GLN A 197 -8.92 1.66 -27.62
CA GLN A 197 -9.49 0.45 -27.04
C GLN A 197 -9.53 0.55 -25.50
N THR A 198 -10.23 -0.39 -24.89
CA THR A 198 -10.35 -0.52 -23.43
C THR A 198 -9.42 -1.60 -22.89
N CYS A 199 -9.25 -1.63 -21.56
CA CYS A 199 -8.45 -2.64 -20.88
C CYS A 199 -8.97 -4.06 -21.23
N PRO A 200 -8.11 -5.01 -21.65
CA PRO A 200 -8.53 -6.37 -22.00
C PRO A 200 -9.18 -7.15 -20.85
N ILE A 201 -8.85 -6.81 -19.60
CA ILE A 201 -9.36 -7.51 -18.41
C ILE A 201 -10.71 -6.93 -17.96
N CYS A 202 -10.74 -5.63 -17.63
CA CYS A 202 -11.92 -5.02 -17.03
C CYS A 202 -12.77 -4.18 -17.99
N ARG A 203 -12.34 -4.01 -19.24
CA ARG A 203 -12.99 -3.17 -20.25
C ARG A 203 -13.13 -1.69 -19.86
N GLY A 204 -12.40 -1.23 -18.86
CA GLY A 204 -12.30 0.17 -18.48
C GLY A 204 -11.51 1.00 -19.50
N ASN A 205 -11.80 2.30 -19.57
CA ASN A 205 -11.08 3.23 -20.44
C ASN A 205 -9.61 3.34 -20.03
N ILE A 206 -8.71 3.36 -21.01
CA ILE A 206 -7.28 3.50 -20.79
C ILE A 206 -6.92 4.99 -20.82
N SER A 207 -6.47 5.54 -19.68
CA SER A 207 -6.05 6.93 -19.57
C SER A 207 -4.55 7.10 -19.80
N SER A 208 -3.75 6.15 -19.32
CA SER A 208 -2.30 6.14 -19.48
C SER A 208 -1.72 4.74 -19.29
N LEU A 209 -0.44 4.58 -19.57
CA LEU A 209 0.32 3.34 -19.40
C LEU A 209 1.55 3.63 -18.54
N ILE A 210 1.90 2.69 -17.65
CA ILE A 210 3.10 2.78 -16.83
C ILE A 210 3.99 1.57 -17.16
N PRO A 211 5.13 1.78 -17.86
CA PRO A 211 6.12 0.73 -18.09
C PRO A 211 6.85 0.36 -16.80
N MET A 212 6.93 -0.94 -16.52
CA MET A 212 7.67 -1.55 -15.42
C MET A 212 9.02 -2.02 -15.94
N LYS A 213 10.05 -1.20 -15.76
CA LYS A 213 11.43 -1.59 -16.13
C LYS A 213 11.97 -2.55 -15.08
N LYS A 214 12.35 -3.76 -15.49
CA LYS A 214 13.19 -4.64 -14.65
C LYS A 214 14.60 -4.03 -14.59
N HIS A 215 15.09 -3.78 -13.38
CA HIS A 215 16.51 -3.51 -13.10
C HIS A 215 17.24 -4.84 -12.91
#